data_AF-A0A349LNJ3-F1
#
_entry.id   AF-A0A349LNJ3-F1
#
_cell.length_a   1.000
_cell.length_b   1.000
_cell.length_c   1.000
_cell.angle_alpha   90.00
_cell.angle_beta   90.00
_cell.angle_gamma   90.00
#
_symmetry.space_group_name_H-M   'P 1'
#
loop_
_entity.id
_entity.type
_entity.pdbx_description
1 polymer ?
#
loop_
_entity_poly.entity_id
_entity_poly.type
_entity_poly.pdbx_seq_one_letter_code
_entity_poly.pdbx_strand_id
1 'polypeptide(L)'
;MLVGHSNSNAIAPFVLTNVPYNPVTDFTSITYLGYVPNVLVVKSSLPVNSIAQLISWAQSNPGQMTYGSSGIGSTQHLAGALFSKRAGIQINHVPYKGSGQAIVDLQNIKPE
;
A
#
# COMPACT_ATOMS: atom_id res chain seq x y z
N MET A 1 9.41 23.81 10.47
CA MET A 1 8.27 23.44 9.59
C MET A 1 8.27 21.93 9.43
N LEU A 2 7.11 21.28 9.52
CA LEU A 2 6.91 19.85 9.27
C LEU A 2 6.12 19.69 7.97
N VAL A 3 6.46 18.69 7.17
CA VAL A 3 5.64 18.30 6.01
C VAL A 3 4.57 17.32 6.48
N GLY A 4 3.30 17.73 6.42
CA GLY A 4 2.18 16.84 6.69
C GLY A 4 2.10 15.74 5.62
N HIS A 5 1.83 14.51 6.05
CA HIS A 5 1.76 13.35 5.17
C HIS A 5 0.49 12.54 5.48
N SER A 6 -0.14 11.93 4.47
CA SER A 6 -1.38 11.16 4.65
C SER A 6 -1.23 10.02 5.66
N ASN A 7 -0.12 9.29 5.63
CA ASN A 7 0.19 8.24 6.61
C ASN A 7 0.08 8.72 8.07
N SER A 8 0.77 9.82 8.43
CA SER A 8 0.78 10.33 9.80
C SER A 8 -0.50 11.08 10.15
N ASN A 9 -0.95 11.98 9.29
CA ASN A 9 -1.99 12.94 9.63
C ASN A 9 -3.41 12.43 9.39
N ALA A 10 -3.60 11.45 8.50
CA ALA A 10 -4.93 10.98 8.11
C ALA A 10 -5.17 9.49 8.39
N ILE A 11 -4.14 8.63 8.33
CA ILE A 11 -4.33 7.19 8.49
C ILE A 11 -4.00 6.72 9.90
N ALA A 12 -2.81 7.09 10.42
CA ALA A 12 -2.30 6.61 11.70
C ALA A 12 -3.31 6.71 12.87
N PRO A 13 -4.07 7.82 13.06
CA PRO A 13 -5.02 7.94 14.17
C PRO A 13 -6.15 6.90 14.18
N PHE A 14 -6.45 6.28 13.03
CA PHE A 14 -7.54 5.32 12.89
C PHE A 14 -7.08 3.87 12.82
N VAL A 15 -5.77 3.64 12.64
CA VAL A 15 -5.20 2.29 12.40
C VAL A 15 -4.18 1.90 13.46
N LEU A 16 -3.50 2.86 14.09
CA LEU A 16 -2.53 2.61 15.15
C LEU A 16 -3.17 2.84 16.51
N THR A 17 -2.88 1.97 17.48
CA THR A 17 -3.46 2.03 18.83
C THR A 17 -3.03 3.28 19.60
N ASN A 18 -1.78 3.72 19.42
CA ASN A 18 -1.20 4.83 20.16
C ASN A 18 -0.53 5.82 19.20
N VAL A 19 -1.18 6.97 18.99
CA VAL A 19 -0.63 8.11 18.25
C VAL A 19 -0.46 9.26 19.23
N PRO A 20 0.76 9.77 19.49
CA PRO A 20 1.04 10.74 20.54
C PRO A 20 0.72 12.20 20.14
N TYR A 21 -0.18 12.39 19.17
CA TYR A 21 -0.59 13.70 18.67
C TYR A 21 -2.01 13.62 18.10
N ASN A 22 -2.69 14.76 18.12
CA ASN A 22 -3.93 14.98 17.40
C ASN A 22 -3.65 15.76 16.11
N PRO A 23 -3.80 15.16 14.92
CA PRO A 23 -3.44 15.80 13.66
C PRO A 23 -4.32 17.01 13.30
N VAL A 24 -5.47 17.18 13.97
CA VAL A 24 -6.42 18.28 13.74
C VAL A 24 -6.09 19.49 14.61
N THR A 25 -5.66 19.28 15.87
CA THR A 25 -5.48 20.37 16.83
C THR A 25 -4.03 20.77 17.05
N ASP A 26 -3.09 19.84 16.88
CA ASP A 26 -1.70 20.05 17.29
C ASP A 26 -0.84 20.67 16.17
N PHE A 27 -1.40 20.80 14.96
CA PHE A 27 -0.73 21.38 13.80
C PHE A 27 -1.54 22.50 13.18
N THR A 28 -0.89 23.61 12.84
CA THR A 28 -1.45 24.66 11.99
C THR A 28 -1.07 24.41 10.53
N SER A 29 -2.07 24.27 9.66
CA SER A 29 -1.85 24.10 8.22
C SER A 29 -1.38 25.40 7.59
N ILE A 30 -0.28 25.34 6.82
CA ILE A 30 0.31 26.52 6.17
C ILE A 30 -0.06 26.56 4.68
N THR A 31 0.29 25.51 3.94
CA THR A 31 0.00 25.40 2.50
C THR A 31 -0.06 23.94 2.06
N TYR A 32 -0.74 23.69 0.95
CA TYR A 32 -0.78 22.39 0.29
C TYR A 32 0.40 22.24 -0.66
N LEU A 33 1.24 21.22 -0.45
CA LEU A 33 2.40 20.96 -1.29
C LEU A 33 2.05 20.15 -2.56
N GLY A 34 1.09 19.24 -2.46
CA GLY A 34 0.73 18.34 -3.56
C GLY A 34 0.25 16.98 -3.07
N TYR A 35 -0.01 16.08 -4.03
CA TYR A 35 -0.36 14.68 -3.77
C TYR A 35 0.51 13.76 -4.62
N VAL A 36 0.68 12.53 -4.14
CA VAL A 36 1.38 11.46 -4.85
C VAL A 36 0.38 10.33 -5.10
N PRO A 37 0.05 10.00 -6.37
CA PRO A 37 -0.84 8.89 -6.66
C PRO A 37 -0.15 7.55 -6.37
N ASN A 38 -0.93 6.58 -5.92
CA ASN A 38 -0.48 5.18 -5.88
C ASN A 38 -0.62 4.57 -7.27
N VAL A 39 0.33 3.70 -7.63
CA VAL A 39 0.29 2.91 -8.87
C VAL A 39 0.30 1.43 -8.55
N LEU A 40 -0.49 0.66 -9.28
CA LEU A 40 -0.48 -0.79 -9.21
C LEU A 40 0.57 -1.33 -10.19
N VAL A 41 1.52 -2.08 -9.68
CA VAL A 41 2.61 -2.67 -10.47
C VAL A 41 2.68 -4.14 -10.15
N VAL A 42 2.86 -4.96 -11.18
CA VAL A 42 3.04 -6.40 -11.07
C VAL A 42 4.43 -6.77 -11.55
N LYS A 43 4.91 -7.94 -11.12
CA LYS A 43 6.16 -8.50 -11.62
C LYS A 43 6.04 -8.82 -13.11
N SER A 44 7.08 -8.55 -13.89
CA SER A 44 7.08 -8.80 -15.35
C SER A 44 6.91 -10.27 -15.74
N SER A 45 7.26 -11.19 -14.85
CA SER A 45 7.08 -12.64 -15.06
C SER A 45 5.63 -13.10 -14.84
N LEU A 46 4.76 -12.26 -14.26
CA LEU A 46 3.35 -12.59 -14.09
C LEU A 46 2.63 -12.37 -15.44
N PRO A 47 1.98 -13.39 -16.03
CA PRO A 47 1.41 -13.29 -17.38
C PRO A 47 0.05 -12.55 -17.38
N VAL A 48 0.04 -11.33 -16.86
CA VAL A 48 -1.15 -10.46 -16.79
C VAL A 48 -0.80 -9.08 -17.34
N ASN A 49 -1.62 -8.60 -18.28
CA ASN A 49 -1.45 -7.33 -18.97
C ASN A 49 -2.62 -6.36 -18.71
N SER A 50 -3.56 -6.75 -17.84
CA SER A 50 -4.68 -5.90 -17.45
C SER A 50 -5.14 -6.21 -16.03
N ILE A 51 -5.87 -5.26 -15.44
CA ILE A 51 -6.49 -5.44 -14.12
C ILE A 51 -7.47 -6.62 -14.14
N ALA A 52 -8.24 -6.80 -15.22
CA ALA A 52 -9.16 -7.92 -15.35
C ALA A 52 -8.43 -9.27 -15.32
N GLN A 53 -7.30 -9.39 -16.04
CA GLN A 53 -6.46 -10.58 -16.01
C GLN A 53 -5.84 -10.81 -14.64
N LEU A 54 -5.42 -9.75 -13.95
CA LEU A 54 -4.90 -9.84 -12.59
C LEU A 54 -5.96 -10.36 -11.61
N ILE A 55 -7.18 -9.84 -11.67
CA ILE A 55 -8.31 -10.28 -10.83
C ILE A 55 -8.63 -11.75 -11.13
N SER A 56 -8.76 -12.12 -12.40
CA SER A 56 -9.03 -13.51 -12.80
C SER A 56 -7.92 -14.46 -12.33
N TRP A 57 -6.66 -14.07 -12.46
CA TRP A 57 -5.53 -14.86 -11.97
C TRP A 57 -5.60 -15.03 -10.44
N ALA A 58 -5.91 -13.98 -9.69
CA ALA A 58 -6.05 -14.02 -8.24
C ALA A 58 -7.23 -14.88 -7.77
N GLN A 59 -8.35 -14.86 -8.50
CA GLN A 59 -9.52 -15.71 -8.22
C GLN A 59 -9.20 -17.20 -8.42
N SER A 60 -8.45 -17.53 -9.48
CA SER A 60 -8.01 -18.90 -9.76
C SER A 60 -6.90 -19.39 -8.82
N ASN A 61 -6.19 -18.47 -8.16
CA ASN A 61 -5.04 -18.76 -7.29
C ASN A 61 -5.17 -18.08 -5.92
N PRO A 62 -6.22 -18.40 -5.13
CA PRO A 62 -6.51 -17.70 -3.89
C PRO A 62 -5.36 -17.82 -2.89
N GLY A 63 -4.91 -16.69 -2.34
CA GLY A 63 -3.84 -16.64 -1.34
C GLY A 63 -2.42 -16.83 -1.88
N GLN A 64 -2.22 -17.08 -3.18
CA GLN A 64 -0.87 -17.18 -3.77
C GLN A 64 -0.26 -15.80 -4.10
N MET A 65 -1.10 -14.80 -4.31
CA MET A 65 -0.63 -13.44 -4.60
C MET A 65 -0.22 -12.72 -3.32
N THR A 66 0.94 -12.07 -3.36
CA THR A 66 1.38 -11.14 -2.32
C THR A 66 1.47 -9.71 -2.87
N TYR A 67 1.33 -8.71 -2.00
CA TYR A 67 1.60 -7.32 -2.34
C TYR A 67 2.45 -6.64 -1.27
N GLY A 68 3.43 -5.87 -1.71
CA GLY A 68 4.33 -5.11 -0.84
C GLY A 68 3.78 -3.72 -0.48
N SER A 69 4.17 -3.22 0.69
CA SER A 69 3.91 -1.82 1.08
C SER A 69 5.06 -1.24 1.89
N SER A 70 5.04 0.08 2.10
CA SER A 70 5.92 0.79 3.03
C SER A 70 5.59 0.61 4.52
N GLY A 71 4.71 -0.34 4.87
CA GLY A 71 4.40 -0.71 6.25
C GLY A 71 2.90 -0.71 6.55
N ILE A 72 2.54 -1.22 7.73
CA ILE A 72 1.17 -1.19 8.25
C ILE A 72 0.75 0.27 8.43
N GLY A 73 -0.46 0.60 7.97
CA GLY A 73 -0.99 1.97 8.00
C GLY A 73 -0.44 2.91 6.91
N SER A 74 0.34 2.41 5.96
CA SER A 74 0.69 3.18 4.76
C SER A 74 -0.47 3.30 3.77
N THR A 75 -0.45 4.30 2.90
CA THR A 75 -1.40 4.42 1.77
C THR A 75 -1.41 3.17 0.88
N GLN A 76 -0.26 2.52 0.69
CA GLN A 76 -0.13 1.30 -0.12
C GLN A 76 -0.80 0.10 0.55
N HIS A 77 -0.65 -0.04 1.88
CA HIS A 77 -1.35 -1.07 2.65
C HIS A 77 -2.87 -0.93 2.52
N LEU A 78 -3.40 0.27 2.74
CA LEU A 78 -4.84 0.51 2.61
C LEU A 78 -5.34 0.33 1.17
N ALA A 79 -4.56 0.77 0.17
CA ALA A 79 -4.93 0.61 -1.23
C ALA A 79 -5.02 -0.87 -1.63
N GLY A 80 -4.06 -1.70 -1.21
CA GLY A 80 -4.09 -3.15 -1.49
C GLY A 80 -5.23 -3.86 -0.78
N ALA A 81 -5.49 -3.54 0.49
CA ALA A 81 -6.63 -4.07 1.24
C ALA A 81 -7.98 -3.67 0.60
N LEU A 82 -8.11 -2.41 0.17
CA LEU A 82 -9.31 -1.92 -0.51
C LEU A 82 -9.50 -2.58 -1.89
N PHE A 83 -8.42 -2.76 -2.64
CA PHE A 83 -8.45 -3.46 -3.93
C PHE A 83 -8.92 -4.91 -3.76
N SER A 84 -8.29 -5.64 -2.83
CA SER A 84 -8.67 -7.01 -2.45
C SER A 84 -10.16 -7.11 -2.09
N LYS A 85 -10.65 -6.22 -1.21
CA LYS A 85 -12.06 -6.15 -0.81
C LYS A 85 -13.01 -5.86 -1.98
N ARG A 86 -12.68 -4.90 -2.85
CA ARG A 86 -13.53 -4.51 -3.98
C ARG A 86 -13.55 -5.54 -5.10
N ALA A 87 -12.43 -6.20 -5.35
CA ALA A 87 -12.32 -7.23 -6.38
C ALA A 87 -12.80 -8.62 -5.90
N GLY A 88 -13.03 -8.79 -4.59
CA GLY A 88 -13.46 -10.08 -4.02
C GLY A 88 -12.38 -11.15 -4.15
N ILE A 89 -11.11 -10.78 -3.98
CA ILE A 89 -9.95 -11.67 -4.15
C ILE A 89 -9.11 -11.73 -2.88
N GLN A 90 -8.38 -12.82 -2.68
CA GLN A 90 -7.50 -12.97 -1.53
C GLN A 90 -6.03 -12.70 -1.93
N ILE A 91 -5.47 -11.61 -1.41
CA ILE A 91 -4.07 -11.22 -1.60
C ILE A 91 -3.42 -10.98 -0.24
N ASN A 92 -2.24 -11.54 -0.04
CA ASN A 92 -1.50 -11.45 1.22
C ASN A 92 -0.62 -10.19 1.26
N HIS A 93 -0.65 -9.49 2.39
CA HIS A 93 0.14 -8.27 2.58
C HIS A 93 1.53 -8.57 3.13
N VAL A 94 2.57 -7.98 2.53
CA VAL A 94 3.95 -8.03 3.02
C VAL A 94 4.41 -6.61 3.40
N PRO A 95 4.51 -6.28 4.69
CA PRO A 95 4.96 -4.97 5.14
C PRO A 95 6.49 -4.85 5.11
N TYR A 96 7.00 -3.83 4.41
CA TYR A 96 8.42 -3.45 4.43
C TYR A 96 8.64 -2.21 5.30
N LYS A 97 9.90 -1.91 5.65
CA LYS A 97 10.26 -0.68 6.39
C LYS A 97 10.24 0.58 5.53
N GLY A 98 9.96 0.44 4.23
CA GLY A 98 9.86 1.53 3.26
C GLY A 98 9.58 1.00 1.86
N SER A 99 9.07 1.85 0.97
CA SER A 99 8.70 1.47 -0.40
C SER A 99 9.90 1.02 -1.25
N GLY A 100 11.09 1.55 -1.00
CA GLY A 100 12.31 1.16 -1.72
C GLY A 100 12.63 -0.33 -1.61
N GLN A 101 12.46 -0.92 -0.41
CA GLN A 101 12.67 -2.36 -0.21
C GLN A 101 11.62 -3.20 -0.96
N ALA A 102 10.35 -2.77 -0.94
CA ALA A 102 9.28 -3.45 -1.66
C ALA A 102 9.50 -3.45 -3.19
N ILE A 103 10.03 -2.35 -3.75
CA ILE A 103 10.35 -2.23 -5.19
C ILE A 103 11.48 -3.19 -5.57
N VAL A 104 12.53 -3.26 -4.75
CA VAL A 104 13.67 -4.16 -4.99
C VAL A 104 13.19 -5.63 -5.01
N ASP A 105 12.34 -6.02 -4.05
CA ASP A 105 11.77 -7.37 -4.00
C ASP A 105 10.81 -7.65 -5.17
N LEU A 106 10.07 -6.65 -5.65
CA LEU A 106 9.18 -6.78 -6.81
C LEU A 106 9.99 -7.02 -8.11
N GLN A 107 11.14 -6.38 -8.23
CA GLN A 107 12.06 -6.51 -9.37
C GLN A 107 12.84 -7.82 -9.33
N ASN A 108 13.28 -8.23 -8.13
CA ASN A 108 14.09 -9.41 -7.97
C ASN A 108 13.25 -10.70 -8.00
N ILE A 109 13.78 -11.71 -8.66
CA ILE A 109 13.33 -13.09 -8.46
C ILE A 109 14.02 -13.57 -7.20
N LYS A 110 13.35 -13.47 -6.03
CA LYS A 110 13.79 -14.27 -4.89
C LYS A 110 13.69 -15.74 -5.31
N PRO A 111 14.79 -16.51 -5.30
CA PRO A 111 14.67 -17.96 -5.24
C PRO A 111 14.05 -18.27 -3.86
N GLU A 112 13.11 -19.21 -3.86
CA GLU A 112 12.44 -19.70 -2.66
C GLU A 112 13.42 -20.17 -1.58
#